data_AF-A0A7L5DJF2-F1
#
_entry.id   AF-A0A7L5DJF2-F1
#
_cell.length_a   1.000
_cell.length_b   1.000
_cell.length_c   1.000
_cell.angle_alpha   90.00
_cell.angle_beta   90.00
_cell.angle_gamma   90.00
#
_symmetry.space_group_name_H-M   'P 1'
#
loop_
_entity.id
_entity.type
_entity.pdbx_description
1 polymer ?
#
loop_
_entity_poly.entity_id
_entity_poly.type
_entity_poly.pdbx_seq_one_letter_code
_entity_poly.pdbx_strand_id
1 'polypeptide(L)'
;MRLQSNVVSRLLLAGLIATGTLARSQSTDESITRITPDKLTGTPANWKTAGNVRIGLESGVKSESGTTVLVGTPGQPITLLTGSKDIHLLMDVMLAPGTDASLNVSGATIRLADNWGSSAINDHTTGAVLTPRAELPSRSVGKAPGLWQRIDLSMEAGKSPAVLAQLKINGVLVQENLVLPSLPASAVGSVVLNVNAGTVAVRNVGYQLISERQVARLANLRYQFYEAKTETTEPAAIKNLKLFKEDTLNALTYEVSYGQPRWHAILYTGNLIVDKTGIYTLTMQHGGFGSLEVDQKPVLANSRMDLGELKSARINLTAGSHPFTLFFGRSWPRPGFGLFIAAPDTKPQALHTPTSLPEPDPVGAIDVAVQNEPVIIRSFIQLPDEARKRTHCLSVGTPSGLNYTVDLNQDALVQVWKGSFADATQMWYERGEPQLLEPLGAPVRTAPTPVVAQLANAQQAWPDSVSDADLRYGGYKLDKQGNPTMRYTYRGTAVTDALLPDADGKSLTRTVTVNGSSNDPLYCRLAAGKAIDDLGKGLYAIDDHSYYVRLDPKQKVSIRTVNGKQELVMPMKGNTTLNYALIW
;
A
#
# COMPACT_ATOMS: atom_id res chain seq x y z
N MET A 1 2.41 -63.89 41.23
CA MET A 1 3.68 -63.87 42.01
C MET A 1 4.28 -62.48 41.80
N ARG A 2 3.98 -61.51 42.69
CA ARG A 2 4.91 -60.92 43.70
C ARG A 2 6.30 -60.60 43.10
N LEU A 3 6.94 -59.44 43.26
CA LEU A 3 6.64 -58.11 43.85
C LEU A 3 7.95 -57.28 43.67
N GLN A 4 7.85 -55.95 43.82
CA GLN A 4 8.91 -54.95 44.13
C GLN A 4 9.67 -54.35 42.92
N SER A 5 9.50 -53.08 42.54
CA SER A 5 9.56 -51.76 43.21
C SER A 5 10.99 -51.25 43.43
N ASN A 6 11.36 -50.18 42.71
CA ASN A 6 11.99 -49.00 43.33
C ASN A 6 11.79 -47.73 42.49
N VAL A 7 11.74 -46.63 43.23
CA VAL A 7 11.05 -45.35 43.01
C VAL A 7 12.02 -44.28 42.49
N VAL A 8 11.47 -43.11 42.13
CA VAL A 8 12.08 -41.77 41.96
C VAL A 8 12.43 -41.48 40.48
N SER A 9 11.92 -40.45 39.78
CA SER A 9 11.41 -39.15 40.19
C SER A 9 10.44 -38.56 39.16
N ARG A 10 9.58 -37.66 39.64
CA ARG A 10 8.61 -36.86 38.89
C ARG A 10 9.30 -35.88 37.94
N LEU A 11 8.80 -35.79 36.70
CA LEU A 11 8.78 -34.54 35.93
C LEU A 11 7.48 -34.53 35.12
N LEU A 12 6.45 -33.90 35.70
CA LEU A 12 5.27 -33.45 34.97
C LEU A 12 5.73 -32.29 34.06
N LEU A 13 5.97 -32.58 32.80
CA LEU A 13 6.10 -31.55 31.78
C LEU A 13 4.68 -31.15 31.34
N ALA A 14 4.13 -30.14 32.01
CA ALA A 14 2.93 -29.46 31.57
C ALA A 14 3.24 -28.79 30.22
N GLY A 15 2.77 -29.40 29.13
CA GLY A 15 2.81 -28.81 27.80
C GLY A 15 1.85 -27.63 27.72
N LEU A 16 2.33 -26.43 28.07
CA LEU A 16 1.71 -25.20 27.64
C LEU A 16 1.90 -25.11 26.12
N ILE A 17 0.87 -25.50 25.36
CA ILE A 17 0.76 -25.12 23.96
C ILE A 17 0.39 -23.63 23.96
N ALA A 18 1.42 -22.79 23.98
CA ALA A 18 1.27 -21.39 23.66
C ALA A 18 0.84 -21.30 22.20
N THR A 19 -0.46 -21.07 21.98
CA THR A 19 -0.99 -20.65 20.68
C THR A 19 -0.39 -19.29 20.36
N GLY A 20 0.76 -19.30 19.70
CA GLY A 20 1.37 -18.10 19.14
C GLY A 20 0.42 -17.50 18.12
N THR A 21 -0.29 -16.44 18.52
CA THR A 21 -0.92 -15.52 17.60
C THR A 21 0.18 -15.01 16.67
N LEU A 22 0.14 -15.43 15.41
CA LEU A 22 0.87 -14.78 14.31
C LEU A 22 0.26 -13.39 14.14
N ALA A 23 0.61 -12.47 15.03
CA ALA A 23 0.55 -11.05 14.75
C ALA A 23 1.42 -10.87 13.52
N ARG A 24 0.83 -10.38 12.42
CA ARG A 24 1.60 -9.86 11.29
C ARG A 24 2.68 -8.97 11.88
N SER A 25 3.94 -9.39 11.81
CA SER A 25 5.02 -8.41 11.91
C SER A 25 4.76 -7.46 10.75
N GLN A 26 4.26 -6.26 11.05
CA GLN A 26 4.69 -5.13 10.24
C GLN A 26 6.19 -5.30 10.18
N SER A 27 6.76 -5.46 8.98
CA SER A 27 8.20 -5.31 8.84
C SER A 27 8.48 -3.94 9.44
N THR A 28 8.98 -3.92 10.68
CA THR A 28 9.42 -2.68 11.30
C THR A 28 10.60 -2.30 10.46
N ASP A 29 10.39 -1.38 9.54
CA ASP A 29 11.52 -0.72 8.95
C ASP A 29 12.29 -0.10 10.11
N GLU A 30 13.45 -0.68 10.43
CA GLU A 30 14.22 -0.33 11.64
C GLU A 30 14.70 1.13 11.60
N SER A 31 14.60 1.77 10.44
CA SER A 31 14.79 3.21 10.24
C SER A 31 13.69 4.08 10.87
N ILE A 32 12.47 3.54 11.09
CA ILE A 32 11.33 4.28 11.60
C ILE A 32 11.33 4.26 13.14
N THR A 33 11.59 5.41 13.74
CA THR A 33 11.41 5.66 15.16
C THR A 33 9.93 5.89 15.48
N ARG A 34 9.38 5.17 16.47
CA ARG A 34 7.98 5.31 16.88
C ARG A 34 7.82 6.35 17.98
N ILE A 35 6.80 7.18 17.86
CA ILE A 35 6.37 8.11 18.91
C ILE A 35 5.27 7.42 19.72
N THR A 36 5.50 7.26 21.03
CA THR A 36 4.48 6.72 21.94
C THR A 36 3.72 7.88 22.59
N PRO A 37 2.38 7.98 22.43
CA PRO A 37 1.61 9.12 22.92
C PRO A 37 1.80 9.48 24.41
N ASP A 38 1.98 8.49 25.28
CA ASP A 38 2.23 8.68 26.72
C ASP A 38 3.62 9.22 27.06
N LYS A 39 4.57 9.16 26.12
CA LYS A 39 5.92 9.70 26.27
C LYS A 39 6.04 11.14 25.77
N LEU A 40 4.98 11.72 25.22
CA LEU A 40 4.97 13.11 24.79
C LEU A 40 5.03 14.05 26.01
N THR A 41 6.05 14.90 26.04
CA THR A 41 6.20 15.92 27.07
C THR A 41 5.32 17.13 26.76
N GLY A 42 4.61 17.67 27.76
CA GLY A 42 3.84 18.90 27.59
C GLY A 42 2.50 18.72 26.86
N THR A 43 1.89 17.53 26.96
CA THR A 43 0.55 17.25 26.39
C THR A 43 -0.50 18.23 26.95
N PRO A 44 -1.14 19.07 26.11
CA PRO A 44 -2.14 20.03 26.58
C PRO A 44 -3.44 19.36 27.05
N ALA A 45 -4.25 20.05 27.85
CA ALA A 45 -5.46 19.50 28.46
C ALA A 45 -6.54 19.03 27.45
N ASN A 46 -6.57 19.61 26.24
CA ASN A 46 -7.47 19.21 25.15
C ASN A 46 -6.97 17.97 24.37
N TRP A 47 -5.83 17.40 24.76
CA TRP A 47 -5.28 16.17 24.20
C TRP A 47 -5.23 15.08 25.28
N LYS A 48 -5.71 13.88 24.94
CA LYS A 48 -5.78 12.75 25.88
C LYS A 48 -5.31 11.48 25.21
N THR A 49 -4.68 10.61 26.00
CA THR A 49 -4.32 9.27 25.56
C THR A 49 -5.50 8.31 25.71
N ALA A 50 -5.57 7.33 24.81
CA ALA A 50 -6.55 6.25 24.80
C ALA A 50 -5.90 4.94 24.32
N GLY A 51 -6.47 3.80 24.69
CA GLY A 51 -6.07 2.48 24.18
C GLY A 51 -6.72 2.17 22.83
N ASN A 52 -7.93 2.68 22.65
CA ASN A 52 -8.68 2.63 21.41
C ASN A 52 -9.66 3.81 21.34
N VAL A 53 -10.11 4.14 20.14
CA VAL A 53 -11.10 5.19 19.90
C VAL A 53 -12.08 4.75 18.82
N ARG A 54 -13.35 5.08 19.03
CA ARG A 54 -14.43 4.92 18.07
C ARG A 54 -15.06 6.28 17.84
N ILE A 55 -14.94 6.77 16.61
CA ILE A 55 -15.62 7.97 16.14
C ILE A 55 -16.77 7.50 15.25
N GLY A 56 -17.99 7.93 15.53
CA GLY A 56 -19.15 7.54 14.74
C GLY A 56 -19.21 8.26 13.39
N LEU A 57 -19.78 7.60 12.39
CA LEU A 57 -19.92 8.14 11.03
C LEU A 57 -20.74 9.44 11.00
N GLU A 58 -21.82 9.51 11.81
CA GLU A 58 -22.64 10.72 11.92
C GLU A 58 -22.31 11.59 13.13
N SER A 59 -21.98 10.96 14.27
CA SER A 59 -21.68 11.67 15.52
C SER A 59 -21.11 10.74 16.59
N GLY A 60 -20.57 11.34 17.64
CA GLY A 60 -20.16 10.65 18.85
C GLY A 60 -18.70 10.19 18.80
N VAL A 61 -18.05 10.28 19.96
CA VAL A 61 -16.67 9.82 20.17
C VAL A 61 -16.67 9.02 21.46
N LYS A 62 -16.15 7.79 21.40
CA LYS A 62 -15.93 6.93 22.56
C LYS A 62 -14.47 6.51 22.57
N SER A 63 -13.83 6.60 23.73
CA SER A 63 -12.46 6.15 23.93
C SER A 63 -12.39 5.13 25.06
N GLU A 64 -11.44 4.22 24.94
CA GLU A 64 -11.09 3.24 25.96
C GLU A 64 -9.78 3.67 26.63
N SER A 65 -9.61 3.35 27.91
CA SER A 65 -8.37 3.68 28.63
C SER A 65 -7.16 3.00 28.00
N GLY A 66 -6.04 3.72 27.90
CA GLY A 66 -4.77 3.22 27.37
C GLY A 66 -3.90 4.33 26.81
N THR A 67 -2.82 3.98 26.12
CA THR A 67 -1.74 4.92 25.75
C THR A 67 -1.30 4.88 24.28
N THR A 68 -1.99 4.09 23.45
CA THR A 68 -1.60 3.81 22.06
C THR A 68 -2.16 4.81 21.05
N VAL A 69 -3.22 5.52 21.42
CA VAL A 69 -3.91 6.51 20.60
C VAL A 69 -3.88 7.86 21.31
N LEU A 70 -3.69 8.92 20.54
CA LEU A 70 -3.83 10.30 20.99
C LEU A 70 -5.13 10.89 20.42
N VAL A 71 -5.99 11.46 21.26
CA VAL A 71 -7.26 12.09 20.87
C VAL A 71 -7.23 13.56 21.22
N GLY A 72 -7.51 14.42 20.24
CA GLY A 72 -7.47 15.88 20.36
C GLY A 72 -8.78 16.55 19.97
N THR A 73 -9.12 17.60 20.72
CA THR A 73 -10.23 18.53 20.44
C THR A 73 -9.70 19.96 20.29
N PRO A 74 -10.53 20.94 19.85
CA PRO A 74 -10.09 22.32 19.71
C PRO A 74 -9.45 22.88 20.97
N GLY A 75 -8.35 23.62 20.81
CA GLY A 75 -7.56 24.15 21.91
C GLY A 75 -6.09 24.33 21.54
N GLN A 76 -5.20 24.09 22.49
CA GLN A 76 -3.76 24.22 22.26
C GLN A 76 -3.27 23.10 21.31
N PRO A 77 -2.35 23.40 20.38
CA PRO A 77 -1.75 22.40 19.51
C PRO A 77 -0.84 21.46 20.30
N ILE A 78 -0.61 20.25 19.79
CA ILE A 78 0.33 19.30 20.36
C ILE A 78 1.55 19.13 19.47
N THR A 79 2.74 19.20 20.07
CA THR A 79 4.00 18.91 19.39
C THR A 79 4.30 17.42 19.51
N LEU A 80 4.36 16.73 18.38
CA LEU A 80 4.74 15.32 18.31
C LEU A 80 6.27 15.13 18.31
N LEU A 81 6.98 16.04 17.64
CA LEU A 81 8.43 15.95 17.45
C LEU A 81 9.07 17.35 17.35
N THR A 82 10.31 17.47 17.83
CA THR A 82 11.18 18.63 17.65
C THR A 82 12.55 18.19 17.12
N GLY A 83 13.27 19.07 16.42
CA GLY A 83 14.61 18.81 15.88
C GLY A 83 14.65 18.12 14.51
N SER A 84 13.54 18.10 13.77
CA SER A 84 13.40 17.34 12.52
C SER A 84 13.42 18.22 11.27
N LYS A 85 14.58 18.47 10.65
CA LYS A 85 14.63 19.25 9.39
C LYS A 85 14.18 18.41 8.20
N ASP A 86 14.95 17.37 7.86
CA ASP A 86 14.54 16.42 6.83
C ASP A 86 13.92 15.20 7.52
N ILE A 87 12.69 14.88 7.14
CA ILE A 87 11.88 13.90 7.84
C ILE A 87 10.99 13.13 6.86
N HIS A 88 10.97 11.81 7.02
CA HIS A 88 9.88 10.96 6.55
C HIS A 88 8.95 10.67 7.72
N LEU A 89 7.68 11.04 7.61
CA LEU A 89 6.65 10.90 8.65
C LEU A 89 5.56 9.94 8.17
N LEU A 90 5.22 8.99 9.03
CA LEU A 90 4.13 8.04 8.85
C LEU A 90 3.18 8.14 10.05
N MET A 91 1.89 8.31 9.82
CA MET A 91 0.89 8.32 10.89
C MET A 91 -0.48 7.90 10.38
N ASP A 92 -1.32 7.38 11.28
CA ASP A 92 -2.73 7.13 10.99
C ASP A 92 -3.59 8.17 11.72
N VAL A 93 -4.52 8.79 11.02
CA VAL A 93 -5.47 9.78 11.55
C VAL A 93 -6.91 9.30 11.36
N MET A 94 -7.77 9.59 12.33
CA MET A 94 -9.21 9.38 12.25
C MET A 94 -9.89 10.72 12.56
N LEU A 95 -10.82 11.12 11.71
CA LEU A 95 -11.51 12.41 11.80
C LEU A 95 -12.98 12.20 12.19
N ALA A 96 -13.49 13.04 13.09
CA ALA A 96 -14.93 13.15 13.34
C ALA A 96 -15.64 13.94 12.25
N PRO A 97 -16.96 13.79 12.11
CA PRO A 97 -17.75 14.57 11.15
C PRO A 97 -17.53 16.08 11.34
N GLY A 98 -17.27 16.79 10.24
CA GLY A 98 -17.03 18.23 10.26
C GLY A 98 -15.71 18.67 10.91
N THR A 99 -14.76 17.74 11.09
CA THR A 99 -13.44 18.08 11.64
C THR A 99 -12.67 18.99 10.70
N ASP A 100 -12.03 20.02 11.28
CA ASP A 100 -11.01 20.83 10.63
C ASP A 100 -9.77 20.86 11.52
N ALA A 101 -8.67 20.33 11.01
CA ALA A 101 -7.40 20.21 11.69
C ALA A 101 -6.25 20.50 10.72
N SER A 102 -5.05 20.66 11.27
CA SER A 102 -3.85 20.83 10.47
C SER A 102 -2.65 20.10 11.07
N LEU A 103 -1.80 19.61 10.18
CA LEU A 103 -0.50 19.03 10.48
C LEU A 103 0.57 19.99 9.98
N ASN A 104 1.30 20.61 10.90
CA ASN A 104 2.47 21.40 10.56
C ASN A 104 3.72 20.52 10.61
N VAL A 105 4.44 20.42 9.50
CA VAL A 105 5.73 19.72 9.41
C VAL A 105 6.79 20.72 8.97
N SER A 106 7.66 21.09 9.91
CA SER A 106 8.75 22.03 9.69
C SER A 106 8.29 23.33 9.03
N GLY A 107 7.08 23.80 9.35
CA GLY A 107 6.47 25.02 8.83
C GLY A 107 5.59 24.86 7.58
N ALA A 108 5.58 23.69 6.93
CA ALA A 108 4.54 23.34 5.97
C ALA A 108 3.24 22.99 6.71
N THR A 109 2.15 23.72 6.47
CA THR A 109 0.86 23.42 7.12
C THR A 109 -0.03 22.66 6.17
N ILE A 110 -0.36 21.40 6.51
CA ILE A 110 -1.18 20.51 5.70
C ILE A 110 -2.56 20.40 6.34
N ARG A 111 -3.61 20.55 5.54
CA ARG A 111 -5.00 20.41 5.98
C ARG A 111 -5.35 18.94 6.25
N LEU A 112 -6.03 18.70 7.37
CA LEU A 112 -6.69 17.45 7.72
C LEU A 112 -8.16 17.75 8.03
N ALA A 113 -9.06 17.47 7.10
CA ALA A 113 -10.46 17.86 7.21
C ALA A 113 -11.42 16.79 6.72
N ASP A 114 -12.63 16.80 7.25
CA ASP A 114 -13.71 15.96 6.74
C ASP A 114 -14.21 16.50 5.39
N ASN A 115 -13.90 15.75 4.33
CA ASN A 115 -14.34 16.05 2.96
C ASN A 115 -15.26 14.95 2.41
N TRP A 116 -15.84 14.11 3.28
CA TRP A 116 -16.61 12.96 2.84
C TRP A 116 -17.89 13.37 2.07
N GLY A 117 -17.93 13.02 0.79
CA GLY A 117 -19.02 13.38 -0.12
C GLY A 117 -18.83 14.73 -0.81
N SER A 118 -17.72 15.43 -0.58
CA SER A 118 -17.37 16.64 -1.35
C SER A 118 -16.73 16.25 -2.68
N SER A 119 -17.28 16.75 -3.79
CA SER A 119 -16.68 16.63 -5.12
C SER A 119 -15.67 17.75 -5.44
N ALA A 120 -15.72 18.86 -4.70
CA ALA A 120 -14.82 20.00 -4.91
C ALA A 120 -13.48 19.81 -4.18
N ILE A 121 -12.39 20.10 -4.90
CA ILE A 121 -11.04 20.23 -4.34
C ILE A 121 -10.78 21.71 -4.07
N ASN A 122 -10.42 22.04 -2.83
CA ASN A 122 -10.18 23.39 -2.34
C ASN A 122 -9.20 23.38 -1.14
N ASP A 123 -8.96 24.53 -0.52
CA ASP A 123 -8.04 24.70 0.61
C ASP A 123 -8.49 24.03 1.93
N HIS A 124 -9.73 23.55 1.97
CA HIS A 124 -10.29 22.72 3.04
C HIS A 124 -10.20 21.23 2.70
N THR A 125 -9.66 20.84 1.54
CA THR A 125 -9.46 19.43 1.19
C THR A 125 -8.25 18.87 1.92
N THR A 126 -8.38 17.68 2.53
CA THR A 126 -7.28 16.96 3.16
C THR A 126 -6.11 16.81 2.19
N GLY A 127 -4.92 17.22 2.62
CA GLY A 127 -3.72 17.25 1.79
C GLY A 127 -3.44 18.58 1.08
N ALA A 128 -4.33 19.58 1.19
CA ALA A 128 -4.02 20.95 0.78
C ALA A 128 -2.89 21.51 1.67
N VAL A 129 -1.93 22.19 1.04
CA VAL A 129 -0.82 22.86 1.74
C VAL A 129 -1.15 24.34 1.84
N LEU A 130 -1.30 24.82 3.07
CA LEU A 130 -1.71 26.17 3.39
C LEU A 130 -0.49 27.09 3.28
N THR A 131 -0.38 27.77 2.14
CA THR A 131 0.50 28.93 1.93
C THR A 131 -0.35 30.16 1.63
N PRO A 132 0.21 31.38 1.47
CA PRO A 132 -0.58 32.55 1.06
C PRO A 132 -1.45 32.31 -0.19
N ARG A 133 -1.00 31.43 -1.09
CA ARG A 133 -1.84 30.80 -2.11
C ARG A 133 -1.87 29.31 -1.84
N ALA A 134 -3.00 28.79 -1.34
CA ALA A 134 -3.11 27.38 -1.00
C ALA A 134 -2.78 26.48 -2.21
N GLU A 135 -1.91 25.51 -1.98
CA GLU A 135 -1.56 24.49 -2.97
C GLU A 135 -2.52 23.32 -2.78
N LEU A 136 -3.37 23.11 -3.78
CA LEU A 136 -4.44 22.13 -3.73
C LEU A 136 -3.90 20.72 -3.98
N PRO A 137 -4.43 19.67 -3.32
CA PRO A 137 -4.02 18.31 -3.63
C PRO A 137 -4.44 17.97 -5.06
N SER A 138 -3.63 17.17 -5.76
CA SER A 138 -3.95 16.73 -7.13
C SER A 138 -5.26 15.96 -7.23
N ARG A 139 -5.73 15.39 -6.12
CA ARG A 139 -6.97 14.61 -6.01
C ARG A 139 -7.46 14.53 -4.56
N SER A 140 -8.78 14.35 -4.39
CA SER A 140 -9.39 14.10 -3.08
C SER A 140 -9.45 12.59 -2.80
N VAL A 141 -8.85 12.16 -1.70
CA VAL A 141 -8.75 10.75 -1.27
C VAL A 141 -9.08 10.56 0.21
N GLY A 142 -9.77 11.54 0.81
CA GLY A 142 -10.26 11.47 2.17
C GLY A 142 -11.32 10.38 2.34
N LYS A 143 -11.23 9.65 3.45
CA LYS A 143 -12.22 8.64 3.84
C LYS A 143 -13.39 9.23 4.63
N ALA A 144 -14.46 8.46 4.75
CA ALA A 144 -15.58 8.75 5.62
C ALA A 144 -15.16 8.95 7.09
N PRO A 145 -15.89 9.79 7.86
CA PRO A 145 -15.64 9.98 9.27
C PRO A 145 -15.58 8.67 10.07
N GLY A 146 -14.68 8.62 11.04
CA GLY A 146 -14.46 7.45 11.87
C GLY A 146 -13.71 6.29 11.18
N LEU A 147 -13.19 6.48 9.97
CA LEU A 147 -12.27 5.55 9.33
C LEU A 147 -10.82 6.01 9.52
N TRP A 148 -9.90 5.05 9.64
CA TRP A 148 -8.47 5.35 9.73
C TRP A 148 -7.90 5.68 8.35
N GLN A 149 -7.15 6.78 8.31
CA GLN A 149 -6.50 7.31 7.13
C GLN A 149 -4.99 7.36 7.33
N ARG A 150 -4.22 6.84 6.38
CA ARG A 150 -2.75 6.85 6.43
C ARG A 150 -2.24 8.16 5.85
N ILE A 151 -1.37 8.84 6.58
CA ILE A 151 -0.54 9.95 6.10
C ILE A 151 0.89 9.43 5.97
N ASP A 152 1.49 9.67 4.81
CA ASP A 152 2.89 9.37 4.50
C ASP A 152 3.51 10.59 3.81
N LEU A 153 4.47 11.23 4.47
CA LEU A 153 5.00 12.52 4.07
C LEU A 153 6.53 12.52 4.13
N SER A 154 7.17 13.06 3.10
CA SER A 154 8.61 13.34 3.10
C SER A 154 8.87 14.84 2.94
N MET A 155 9.61 15.41 3.88
CA MET A 155 9.99 16.82 3.92
C MET A 155 11.51 16.97 3.83
N GLU A 156 11.95 17.96 3.06
CA GLU A 156 13.34 18.38 2.92
C GLU A 156 13.45 19.85 3.36
N ALA A 157 13.60 20.10 4.67
CA ALA A 157 13.70 21.45 5.23
C ALA A 157 15.14 21.84 5.66
N GLY A 158 16.11 20.95 5.49
CA GLY A 158 17.53 21.21 5.68
C GLY A 158 18.13 22.09 4.59
N LYS A 159 17.49 22.12 3.42
CA LYS A 159 17.85 22.94 2.26
C LYS A 159 16.99 24.19 2.16
N SER A 160 17.49 25.19 1.42
CA SER A 160 16.75 26.40 1.07
C SER A 160 16.65 26.53 -0.45
N PRO A 161 15.44 26.58 -1.03
CA PRO A 161 14.14 26.51 -0.34
C PRO A 161 13.85 25.10 0.19
N ALA A 162 12.99 25.01 1.20
CA ALA A 162 12.48 23.74 1.69
C ALA A 162 11.49 23.13 0.69
N VAL A 163 11.43 21.80 0.64
CA VAL A 163 10.59 21.07 -0.31
C VAL A 163 9.77 20.02 0.42
N LEU A 164 8.44 20.05 0.23
CA LEU A 164 7.59 18.90 0.49
C LEU A 164 7.78 17.94 -0.70
N ALA A 165 8.71 17.01 -0.56
CA ALA A 165 9.08 16.07 -1.61
C ALA A 165 7.90 15.17 -1.99
N GLN A 166 7.14 14.71 -0.99
CA GLN A 166 5.98 13.84 -1.20
C GLN A 166 4.97 13.99 -0.07
N LEU A 167 3.68 14.00 -0.44
CA LEU A 167 2.57 13.72 0.47
C LEU A 167 1.66 12.67 -0.16
N LYS A 168 1.53 11.55 0.54
CA LYS A 168 0.59 10.48 0.23
C LYS A 168 -0.49 10.42 1.31
N ILE A 169 -1.74 10.33 0.87
CA ILE A 169 -2.90 10.10 1.73
C ILE A 169 -3.53 8.78 1.29
N ASN A 170 -3.70 7.85 2.23
CA ASN A 170 -4.23 6.51 1.95
C ASN A 170 -3.45 5.77 0.84
N GLY A 171 -2.14 6.02 0.74
CA GLY A 171 -1.25 5.43 -0.26
C GLY A 171 -1.22 6.17 -1.61
N VAL A 172 -2.06 7.18 -1.80
CA VAL A 172 -2.18 7.92 -3.07
C VAL A 172 -1.41 9.23 -2.98
N LEU A 173 -0.57 9.50 -3.99
CA LEU A 173 0.21 10.74 -4.11
C LEU A 173 -0.72 11.94 -4.38
N VAL A 174 -0.73 12.91 -3.47
CA VAL A 174 -1.57 14.11 -3.57
C VAL A 174 -0.76 15.40 -3.71
N GLN A 175 0.49 15.42 -3.25
CA GLN A 175 1.47 16.49 -3.48
C GLN A 175 2.84 15.88 -3.78
N GLU A 176 3.60 16.51 -4.66
CA GLU A 176 4.95 16.07 -5.02
C GLU A 176 5.82 17.28 -5.38
N ASN A 177 7.08 17.26 -4.93
CA ASN A 177 8.10 18.28 -5.24
C ASN A 177 7.64 19.72 -5.03
N LEU A 178 6.81 19.97 -4.01
CA LEU A 178 6.28 21.29 -3.73
C LEU A 178 7.32 22.14 -3.00
N VAL A 179 7.78 23.21 -3.66
CA VAL A 179 8.68 24.21 -3.07
C VAL A 179 7.89 25.08 -2.10
N LEU A 180 8.33 25.14 -0.85
CA LEU A 180 7.64 25.88 0.20
C LEU A 180 8.15 27.32 0.29
N PRO A 181 7.27 28.33 0.29
CA PRO A 181 7.69 29.71 0.44
C PRO A 181 8.22 29.95 1.86
N SER A 182 9.51 30.28 1.95
CA SER A 182 10.19 30.86 3.12
C SER A 182 10.06 30.10 4.44
N LEU A 183 10.91 29.09 4.63
CA LEU A 183 11.31 28.66 5.97
C LEU A 183 12.70 29.24 6.28
N PRO A 184 12.89 29.97 7.38
CA PRO A 184 14.23 30.40 7.75
C PRO A 184 15.07 29.16 8.03
N ALA A 185 16.27 29.09 7.45
CA ALA A 185 17.18 27.95 7.60
C ALA A 185 17.54 27.62 9.07
N SER A 186 17.29 28.57 9.98
CA SER A 186 17.46 28.48 11.43
C SER A 186 16.25 27.91 12.20
N ALA A 187 15.10 27.66 11.56
CA ALA A 187 13.95 27.06 12.23
C ALA A 187 14.29 25.65 12.72
N VAL A 188 13.99 25.38 14.00
CA VAL A 188 14.02 24.02 14.55
C VAL A 188 12.84 23.29 13.95
N GLY A 189 13.10 22.32 13.08
CA GLY A 189 12.05 21.53 12.46
C GLY A 189 11.20 20.80 13.50
N SER A 190 9.89 20.74 13.27
CA SER A 190 8.93 20.22 14.24
C SER A 190 7.76 19.54 13.53
N VAL A 191 7.07 18.66 14.26
CA VAL A 191 5.80 18.08 13.83
C VAL A 191 4.75 18.48 14.84
N VAL A 192 3.78 19.28 14.43
CA VAL A 192 2.75 19.85 15.32
C VAL A 192 1.37 19.57 14.74
N LEU A 193 0.46 19.07 15.57
CA LEU A 193 -0.94 18.89 15.23
C LEU A 193 -1.79 19.96 15.91
N ASN A 194 -2.70 20.53 15.13
CA ASN A 194 -3.66 21.51 15.59
C ASN A 194 -5.09 21.08 15.20
N VAL A 195 -6.06 21.34 16.06
CA VAL A 195 -7.48 21.06 15.81
C VAL A 195 -8.23 22.38 15.92
N ASN A 196 -8.86 22.81 14.83
CA ASN A 196 -9.69 24.02 14.81
C ASN A 196 -11.15 23.69 15.16
N ALA A 197 -11.67 22.58 14.63
CA ALA A 197 -13.02 22.10 14.87
C ALA A 197 -13.07 20.56 14.89
N GLY A 198 -14.04 20.00 15.62
CA GLY A 198 -14.29 18.56 15.64
C GLY A 198 -13.36 17.77 16.56
N THR A 199 -12.98 16.55 16.16
CA THR A 199 -12.12 15.67 16.96
C THR A 199 -11.23 14.88 16.03
N VAL A 200 -9.94 14.83 16.38
CA VAL A 200 -8.94 14.04 15.67
C VAL A 200 -8.44 12.95 16.61
N ALA A 201 -8.31 11.73 16.11
CA ALA A 201 -7.51 10.72 16.76
C ALA A 201 -6.32 10.32 15.90
N VAL A 202 -5.20 10.00 16.55
CA VAL A 202 -3.92 9.72 15.92
C VAL A 202 -3.29 8.48 16.54
N ARG A 203 -2.76 7.59 15.71
CA ARG A 203 -1.99 6.43 16.14
C ARG A 203 -0.87 6.10 15.16
N ASN A 204 -0.04 5.11 15.52
CA ASN A 204 1.03 4.59 14.66
C ASN A 204 1.98 5.66 14.13
N VAL A 205 2.22 6.72 14.92
CA VAL A 205 3.12 7.80 14.54
C VAL A 205 4.55 7.27 14.54
N GLY A 206 5.19 7.31 13.39
CA GLY A 206 6.57 6.93 13.17
C GLY A 206 7.26 7.95 12.29
N TYR A 207 8.55 8.13 12.50
CA TYR A 207 9.36 9.02 11.68
C TYR A 207 10.76 8.48 11.45
N GLN A 208 11.38 8.91 10.37
CA GLN A 208 12.80 8.74 10.10
C GLN A 208 13.39 10.12 9.85
N LEU A 209 14.43 10.47 10.60
CA LEU A 209 15.23 11.66 10.32
C LEU A 209 16.20 11.34 9.21
N ILE A 210 16.24 12.19 8.19
CA ILE A 210 17.08 12.00 7.03
C ILE A 210 18.28 12.93 7.17
N SER A 211 19.47 12.39 6.99
CA SER A 211 20.72 13.13 6.93
C SER A 211 21.25 13.12 5.50
N GLU A 212 21.69 14.29 5.03
CA GLU A 212 22.37 14.42 3.76
C GLU A 212 23.87 14.24 3.96
N ARG A 213 24.34 13.00 3.76
CA ARG A 213 25.77 12.67 3.82
C ARG A 213 26.11 11.52 2.89
N GLN A 214 27.35 11.51 2.42
CA GLN A 214 27.90 10.34 1.77
C GLN A 214 28.04 9.21 2.80
N VAL A 215 27.60 8.00 2.44
CA VAL A 215 27.66 6.82 3.32
C VAL A 215 28.67 5.78 2.85
N ALA A 216 29.05 5.85 1.58
CA ALA A 216 30.08 4.98 1.01
C ALA A 216 30.77 5.57 -0.20
N ARG A 217 31.88 4.95 -0.61
CA ARG A 217 32.55 5.22 -1.89
C ARG A 217 33.08 3.93 -2.49
N LEU A 218 33.25 3.92 -3.81
CA LEU A 218 33.93 2.84 -4.50
C LEU A 218 35.41 3.20 -4.71
N ALA A 219 36.30 2.22 -4.59
CA ALA A 219 37.72 2.36 -4.86
C ALA A 219 38.26 1.14 -5.61
N ASN A 220 39.41 1.31 -6.28
CA ASN A 220 40.10 0.25 -7.02
C ASN A 220 39.18 -0.45 -8.04
N LEU A 221 38.33 0.33 -8.72
CA LEU A 221 37.37 -0.20 -9.68
C LEU A 221 38.08 -0.72 -10.93
N ARG A 222 37.72 -1.94 -11.30
CA ARG A 222 38.11 -2.61 -12.55
C ARG A 222 36.88 -3.18 -13.22
N TYR A 223 36.94 -3.32 -14.53
CA TYR A 223 35.95 -4.08 -15.27
C TYR A 223 36.61 -5.03 -16.26
N GLN A 224 35.91 -6.11 -16.53
CA GLN A 224 36.18 -7.03 -17.63
C GLN A 224 34.94 -7.06 -18.52
N PHE A 225 35.12 -6.75 -19.80
CA PHE A 225 34.08 -6.73 -20.82
C PHE A 225 34.24 -7.94 -21.75
N TYR A 226 33.18 -8.72 -21.89
CA TYR A 226 33.15 -9.98 -22.62
C TYR A 226 32.19 -9.91 -23.80
N GLU A 227 32.67 -10.32 -24.98
CA GLU A 227 31.83 -10.51 -26.16
C GLU A 227 30.96 -11.77 -26.00
N ALA A 228 29.67 -11.66 -26.37
CA ALA A 228 28.77 -12.80 -26.43
C ALA A 228 28.03 -12.86 -27.76
N LYS A 229 27.69 -14.08 -28.20
CA LYS A 229 26.84 -14.31 -29.40
C LYS A 229 25.36 -14.46 -29.05
N THR A 230 25.07 -14.73 -27.79
CA THR A 230 23.74 -14.89 -27.22
C THR A 230 23.69 -14.18 -25.88
N GLU A 231 22.49 -13.99 -25.37
CA GLU A 231 22.26 -13.44 -24.03
C GLU A 231 23.10 -14.19 -22.97
N THR A 232 23.80 -13.42 -22.12
CA THR A 232 24.57 -13.99 -21.01
C THR A 232 23.71 -13.93 -19.75
N THR A 233 23.13 -15.06 -19.39
CA THR A 233 22.10 -15.13 -18.34
C THR A 233 22.66 -15.30 -16.95
N GLU A 234 23.93 -15.68 -16.78
CA GLU A 234 24.53 -15.96 -15.47
C GLU A 234 26.03 -15.62 -15.41
N PRO A 235 26.57 -15.23 -14.23
CA PRO A 235 27.99 -14.92 -14.07
C PRO A 235 28.92 -16.07 -14.45
N ALA A 236 28.53 -17.32 -14.15
CA ALA A 236 29.34 -18.51 -14.40
C ALA A 236 29.62 -18.76 -15.90
N ALA A 237 28.81 -18.17 -16.80
CA ALA A 237 28.99 -18.28 -18.24
C ALA A 237 30.21 -17.50 -18.76
N ILE A 238 30.70 -16.50 -18.01
CA ILE A 238 31.81 -15.63 -18.40
C ILE A 238 33.08 -16.44 -18.78
N LYS A 239 33.34 -17.55 -18.09
CA LYS A 239 34.50 -18.42 -18.36
C LYS A 239 34.55 -18.98 -19.80
N ASN A 240 33.41 -18.98 -20.49
CA ASN A 240 33.26 -19.46 -21.86
C ASN A 240 33.18 -18.32 -22.89
N LEU A 241 33.24 -17.06 -22.44
CA LEU A 241 33.17 -15.89 -23.30
C LEU A 241 34.57 -15.35 -23.62
N LYS A 242 34.69 -14.64 -24.74
CA LYS A 242 35.93 -13.99 -25.13
C LYS A 242 36.06 -12.66 -24.38
N LEU A 243 37.09 -12.53 -23.56
CA LEU A 243 37.48 -11.25 -22.97
C LEU A 243 37.87 -10.29 -24.11
N PHE A 244 37.18 -9.17 -24.22
CA PHE A 244 37.45 -8.14 -25.21
C PHE A 244 38.25 -6.98 -24.63
N LYS A 245 37.96 -6.58 -23.40
CA LYS A 245 38.71 -5.52 -22.71
C LYS A 245 38.72 -5.72 -21.21
N GLU A 246 39.85 -5.40 -20.57
CA GLU A 246 39.98 -5.24 -19.13
C GLU A 246 40.68 -3.91 -18.84
N ASP A 247 40.15 -3.12 -17.91
CA ASP A 247 40.70 -1.81 -17.57
C ASP A 247 40.23 -1.34 -16.18
N THR A 248 40.74 -0.18 -15.74
CA THR A 248 40.35 0.50 -14.50
C THR A 248 39.32 1.60 -14.75
N LEU A 249 38.57 1.97 -13.70
CA LEU A 249 37.56 3.04 -13.75
C LEU A 249 37.67 3.96 -12.53
N ASN A 250 37.29 5.23 -12.72
CA ASN A 250 37.11 6.16 -11.60
C ASN A 250 35.71 6.10 -10.99
N ALA A 251 34.73 5.62 -11.75
CA ALA A 251 33.34 5.48 -11.32
C ALA A 251 32.69 4.30 -12.06
N LEU A 252 31.70 3.68 -11.42
CA LEU A 252 30.93 2.59 -12.00
C LEU A 252 30.04 3.13 -13.13
N THR A 253 30.13 2.52 -14.32
CA THR A 253 29.34 2.96 -15.48
C THR A 253 29.08 1.85 -16.49
N TYR A 254 27.88 1.81 -17.06
CA TYR A 254 27.51 1.00 -18.21
C TYR A 254 28.21 1.41 -19.50
N GLU A 255 28.70 2.65 -19.61
CA GLU A 255 29.27 3.23 -20.85
C GLU A 255 30.53 2.53 -21.36
N VAL A 256 31.16 1.66 -20.55
CA VAL A 256 32.24 0.79 -21.01
C VAL A 256 31.81 -0.13 -22.18
N SER A 257 30.50 -0.30 -22.36
CA SER A 257 29.87 -1.08 -23.44
C SER A 257 29.25 -0.20 -24.54
N TYR A 258 29.50 1.11 -24.55
CA TYR A 258 28.93 2.01 -25.55
C TYR A 258 29.35 1.58 -26.98
N GLY A 259 28.38 1.52 -27.89
CA GLY A 259 28.58 1.10 -29.28
C GLY A 259 28.83 -0.41 -29.49
N GLN A 260 28.77 -1.22 -28.43
CA GLN A 260 29.03 -2.66 -28.53
C GLN A 260 27.80 -3.48 -28.99
N PRO A 261 28.00 -4.71 -29.51
CA PRO A 261 26.90 -5.60 -29.88
C PRO A 261 25.91 -5.84 -28.73
N ARG A 262 24.67 -6.17 -29.10
CA ARG A 262 23.57 -6.40 -28.16
C ARG A 262 23.88 -7.46 -27.11
N TRP A 263 24.66 -8.48 -27.43
CA TRP A 263 24.97 -9.55 -26.47
C TRP A 263 26.39 -9.37 -25.94
N HIS A 264 26.50 -9.11 -24.64
CA HIS A 264 27.77 -8.98 -23.94
C HIS A 264 27.57 -9.18 -22.43
N ALA A 265 28.67 -9.34 -21.72
CA ALA A 265 28.71 -9.35 -20.27
C ALA A 265 29.79 -8.42 -19.74
N ILE A 266 29.52 -7.82 -18.58
CA ILE A 266 30.47 -6.97 -17.87
C ILE A 266 30.59 -7.48 -16.44
N LEU A 267 31.83 -7.68 -16.00
CA LEU A 267 32.15 -8.01 -14.62
C LEU A 267 32.92 -6.85 -14.01
N TYR A 268 32.36 -6.23 -12.98
CA TYR A 268 33.03 -5.19 -12.21
C TYR A 268 33.55 -5.76 -10.89
N THR A 269 34.75 -5.35 -10.52
CA THR A 269 35.35 -5.66 -9.22
C THR A 269 35.93 -4.41 -8.60
N GLY A 270 35.92 -4.33 -7.28
CA GLY A 270 36.57 -3.26 -6.55
C GLY A 270 36.29 -3.34 -5.06
N ASN A 271 36.44 -2.21 -4.37
CA ASN A 271 36.20 -2.08 -2.95
C ASN A 271 35.06 -1.11 -2.69
N LEU A 272 34.04 -1.55 -1.95
CA LEU A 272 33.04 -0.72 -1.31
C LEU A 272 33.58 -0.28 0.05
N ILE A 273 33.78 1.02 0.24
CA ILE A 273 34.31 1.58 1.48
C ILE A 273 33.19 2.30 2.22
N VAL A 274 32.95 1.90 3.47
CA VAL A 274 31.97 2.52 4.36
C VAL A 274 32.66 3.08 5.61
N ASP A 275 32.25 4.26 6.06
CA ASP A 275 32.92 4.96 7.16
C ASP A 275 32.45 4.49 8.55
N LYS A 276 31.28 3.85 8.63
CA LYS A 276 30.65 3.42 9.89
C LYS A 276 30.20 1.98 9.78
N THR A 277 30.33 1.23 10.88
CA THR A 277 29.70 -0.09 11.00
C THR A 277 28.19 0.08 11.10
N GLY A 278 27.42 -0.70 10.35
CA GLY A 278 25.97 -0.65 10.41
C GLY A 278 25.27 -1.50 9.35
N ILE A 279 23.94 -1.42 9.36
CA ILE A 279 23.08 -1.99 8.33
C ILE A 279 23.02 -1.03 7.14
N TYR A 280 23.21 -1.54 5.94
CA TYR A 280 23.09 -0.80 4.69
C TYR A 280 22.09 -1.48 3.76
N THR A 281 21.32 -0.70 3.02
CA THR A 281 20.49 -1.18 1.92
C THR A 281 21.21 -0.92 0.60
N LEU A 282 21.52 -1.98 -0.13
CA LEU A 282 22.05 -1.92 -1.50
C LEU A 282 20.89 -2.13 -2.48
N THR A 283 20.74 -1.22 -3.42
CA THR A 283 19.70 -1.27 -4.45
C THR A 283 20.33 -1.25 -5.83
N MET A 284 19.96 -2.20 -6.68
CA MET A 284 20.39 -2.25 -8.06
C MET A 284 19.19 -2.11 -8.99
N GLN A 285 19.35 -1.28 -10.01
CA GLN A 285 18.46 -1.18 -11.17
C GLN A 285 19.24 -1.64 -12.38
N HIS A 286 18.68 -2.50 -13.23
CA HIS A 286 19.36 -2.90 -14.46
C HIS A 286 18.39 -3.41 -15.53
N GLY A 287 18.76 -3.23 -16.79
CA GLY A 287 18.04 -3.83 -17.92
C GLY A 287 18.76 -5.07 -18.45
N GLY A 288 18.25 -6.25 -18.08
CA GLY A 288 18.85 -7.55 -18.37
C GLY A 288 19.17 -8.34 -17.12
N PHE A 289 20.28 -9.08 -17.10
CA PHE A 289 20.69 -9.88 -15.95
C PHE A 289 21.67 -9.10 -15.07
N GLY A 290 21.51 -9.20 -13.75
CA GLY A 290 22.43 -8.54 -12.83
C GLY A 290 22.51 -9.24 -11.47
N SER A 291 23.71 -9.27 -10.90
CA SER A 291 23.95 -9.74 -9.53
C SER A 291 25.03 -8.93 -8.83
N LEU A 292 24.98 -8.92 -7.49
CA LEU A 292 25.95 -8.24 -6.64
C LEU A 292 26.40 -9.17 -5.51
N GLU A 293 27.71 -9.28 -5.34
CA GLU A 293 28.36 -9.92 -4.22
C GLU A 293 29.22 -8.90 -3.46
N VAL A 294 29.24 -9.01 -2.13
CA VAL A 294 30.11 -8.22 -1.24
C VAL A 294 30.74 -9.19 -0.24
N ASP A 295 32.04 -9.08 0.00
CA ASP A 295 32.81 -10.02 0.82
C ASP A 295 32.63 -11.49 0.38
N GLN A 296 32.56 -11.72 -0.93
CA GLN A 296 32.30 -13.04 -1.55
C GLN A 296 30.95 -13.67 -1.15
N LYS A 297 30.03 -12.87 -0.60
CA LYS A 297 28.68 -13.31 -0.25
C LYS A 297 27.66 -12.71 -1.22
N PRO A 298 26.69 -13.50 -1.70
CA PRO A 298 25.63 -12.97 -2.56
C PRO A 298 24.75 -12.00 -1.76
N VAL A 299 24.64 -10.76 -2.26
CA VAL A 299 23.78 -9.71 -1.72
C VAL A 299 22.54 -9.55 -2.57
N LEU A 300 22.72 -9.41 -3.90
CA LEU A 300 21.63 -9.40 -4.87
C LEU A 300 21.81 -10.59 -5.79
N ALA A 301 20.88 -11.55 -5.70
CA ALA A 301 20.87 -12.73 -6.56
C ALA A 301 20.74 -12.33 -8.03
N ASN A 302 21.26 -13.16 -8.94
CA ASN A 302 21.11 -12.94 -10.37
C ASN A 302 19.64 -13.05 -10.81
N SER A 303 19.13 -12.05 -11.51
CA SER A 303 17.77 -12.06 -12.06
C SER A 303 17.70 -11.25 -13.34
N ARG A 304 16.76 -11.58 -14.23
CA ARG A 304 16.40 -10.74 -15.39
C ARG A 304 15.42 -9.66 -14.94
N MET A 305 15.70 -8.40 -15.23
CA MET A 305 14.82 -7.27 -14.94
C MET A 305 14.67 -6.36 -16.15
N ASP A 306 13.53 -5.66 -16.21
CA ASP A 306 13.36 -4.52 -17.10
C ASP A 306 13.95 -3.26 -16.47
N LEU A 307 14.53 -2.39 -17.29
CA LEU A 307 15.14 -1.16 -16.78
C LEU A 307 14.04 -0.26 -16.19
N GLY A 308 14.15 0.03 -14.90
CA GLY A 308 13.08 0.70 -14.14
C GLY A 308 12.79 -0.04 -12.84
N GLU A 309 12.92 -1.37 -12.87
CA GLU A 309 12.72 -2.21 -11.70
C GLU A 309 13.90 -2.08 -10.72
N LEU A 310 13.57 -2.01 -9.43
CA LEU A 310 14.54 -1.91 -8.35
C LEU A 310 14.62 -3.25 -7.60
N LYS A 311 15.85 -3.72 -7.36
CA LYS A 311 16.12 -4.86 -6.48
C LYS A 311 16.98 -4.44 -5.32
N SER A 312 16.47 -4.64 -4.11
CA SER A 312 17.13 -4.23 -2.88
C SER A 312 17.46 -5.39 -1.96
N ALA A 313 18.57 -5.29 -1.23
CA ALA A 313 18.92 -6.20 -0.15
C ALA A 313 19.64 -5.44 0.96
N ARG A 314 19.48 -5.93 2.19
CA ARG A 314 20.17 -5.40 3.37
C ARG A 314 21.43 -6.20 3.66
N ILE A 315 22.50 -5.51 4.04
CA ILE A 315 23.77 -6.11 4.45
C ILE A 315 24.30 -5.40 5.70
N ASN A 316 24.92 -6.16 6.60
CA ASN A 316 25.72 -5.60 7.70
C ASN A 316 27.15 -5.41 7.22
N LEU A 317 27.65 -4.18 7.27
CA LEU A 317 29.04 -3.86 6.91
C LEU A 317 29.77 -3.30 8.14
N THR A 318 31.05 -3.65 8.27
CA THR A 318 31.94 -3.04 9.23
C THR A 318 32.52 -1.76 8.66
N ALA A 319 32.92 -0.80 9.49
CA ALA A 319 33.69 0.35 9.00
C ALA A 319 34.97 -0.14 8.30
N GLY A 320 35.20 0.30 7.06
CA GLY A 320 36.35 -0.10 6.27
C GLY A 320 36.01 -0.52 4.84
N SER A 321 36.93 -1.30 4.25
CA SER A 321 36.93 -1.70 2.85
C SER A 321 36.39 -3.12 2.67
N HIS A 322 35.42 -3.28 1.78
CA HIS A 322 34.76 -4.55 1.47
C HIS A 322 34.89 -4.86 -0.03
N PRO A 323 35.56 -5.95 -0.45
CA PRO A 323 35.59 -6.33 -1.85
C PRO A 323 34.18 -6.61 -2.37
N PHE A 324 33.88 -6.16 -3.58
CA PHE A 324 32.61 -6.45 -4.26
C PHE A 324 32.84 -6.97 -5.67
N THR A 325 31.87 -7.74 -6.16
CA THR A 325 31.75 -8.17 -7.56
C THR A 325 30.35 -7.86 -8.06
N LEU A 326 30.24 -7.13 -9.16
CA LEU A 326 28.96 -6.86 -9.83
C LEU A 326 29.00 -7.46 -11.24
N PHE A 327 28.01 -8.30 -11.55
CA PHE A 327 27.81 -8.86 -12.87
C PHE A 327 26.66 -8.13 -13.57
N PHE A 328 26.85 -7.83 -14.86
CA PHE A 328 25.81 -7.35 -15.74
C PHE A 328 25.82 -8.15 -17.05
N GLY A 329 24.71 -8.82 -17.36
CA GLY A 329 24.47 -9.55 -18.60
C GLY A 329 23.48 -8.80 -19.47
N ARG A 330 23.91 -8.35 -20.64
CA ARG A 330 23.06 -7.59 -21.57
C ARG A 330 21.98 -8.49 -22.19
N SER A 331 20.75 -7.98 -22.22
CA SER A 331 19.52 -8.69 -22.60
C SER A 331 18.66 -7.86 -23.59
N TRP A 332 17.43 -8.29 -23.85
CA TRP A 332 16.44 -7.54 -24.65
C TRP A 332 15.99 -6.19 -24.07
N PRO A 333 15.77 -6.03 -22.75
CA PRO A 333 15.31 -4.76 -22.15
C PRO A 333 16.19 -3.56 -22.48
N ARG A 334 15.73 -2.34 -22.20
CA ARG A 334 16.55 -1.13 -22.40
C ARG A 334 17.88 -1.25 -21.62
N PRO A 335 19.05 -0.97 -22.22
CA PRO A 335 20.33 -1.09 -21.52
C PRO A 335 20.50 -0.02 -20.44
N GLY A 336 21.24 -0.37 -19.41
CA GLY A 336 21.62 0.52 -18.31
C GLY A 336 21.66 -0.25 -17.00
N PHE A 337 22.43 0.27 -16.06
CA PHE A 337 22.34 -0.16 -14.67
C PHE A 337 22.78 0.95 -13.71
N GLY A 338 22.26 0.89 -12.50
CA GLY A 338 22.61 1.76 -11.40
C GLY A 338 22.74 0.96 -10.12
N LEU A 339 23.76 1.28 -9.32
CA LEU A 339 23.93 0.79 -7.96
C LEU A 339 23.79 1.94 -6.99
N PHE A 340 22.98 1.75 -5.96
CA PHE A 340 22.72 2.70 -4.88
C PHE A 340 22.99 2.05 -3.53
N ILE A 341 23.36 2.87 -2.56
CA ILE A 341 23.52 2.46 -1.16
C ILE A 341 22.86 3.48 -0.23
N ALA A 342 22.18 3.00 0.81
CA ALA A 342 21.62 3.85 1.86
C ALA A 342 21.95 3.27 3.24
N ALA A 343 22.32 4.14 4.18
CA ALA A 343 22.21 3.85 5.61
C ALA A 343 20.77 4.13 6.10
N PRO A 344 20.36 3.65 7.29
CA PRO A 344 19.00 3.80 7.80
C PRO A 344 18.58 5.25 8.05
N ASP A 345 19.51 6.20 8.02
CA ASP A 345 19.30 7.64 8.25
C ASP A 345 19.59 8.48 7.01
N THR A 346 19.66 7.89 5.80
CA THR A 346 20.07 8.60 4.57
C THR A 346 19.20 8.23 3.38
N LYS A 347 19.15 9.14 2.39
CA LYS A 347 18.62 8.81 1.06
C LYS A 347 19.55 7.85 0.31
N PRO A 348 19.04 7.11 -0.70
CA PRO A 348 19.88 6.34 -1.59
C PRO A 348 20.96 7.20 -2.25
N GLN A 349 22.23 6.86 -1.98
CA GLN A 349 23.39 7.45 -2.62
C GLN A 349 23.74 6.64 -3.87
N ALA A 350 23.81 7.28 -5.04
CA ALA A 350 24.32 6.64 -6.25
C ALA A 350 25.82 6.31 -6.12
N LEU A 351 26.19 5.09 -6.52
CA LEU A 351 27.57 4.61 -6.64
C LEU A 351 28.00 4.47 -8.10
N HIS A 352 27.27 5.08 -9.03
CA HIS A 352 27.47 5.03 -10.48
C HIS A 352 27.41 6.43 -11.09
N THR A 353 27.91 6.58 -12.33
CA THR A 353 27.75 7.83 -13.08
C THR A 353 26.30 8.00 -13.55
N PRO A 354 25.76 9.24 -13.64
CA PRO A 354 24.39 9.45 -14.12
C PRO A 354 24.10 8.83 -15.49
N THR A 355 25.09 8.81 -16.39
CA THR A 355 25.01 8.20 -17.73
C THR A 355 24.86 6.67 -17.73
N SER A 356 25.22 6.01 -16.64
CA SER A 356 25.11 4.55 -16.50
C SER A 356 23.65 4.07 -16.45
N LEU A 357 22.79 4.93 -15.90
CA LEU A 357 21.38 4.66 -15.68
C LEU A 357 20.57 5.75 -16.37
N PRO A 358 20.34 5.64 -17.69
CA PRO A 358 19.60 6.65 -18.42
C PRO A 358 18.15 6.68 -17.91
N GLU A 359 17.68 7.86 -17.51
CA GLU A 359 16.28 8.05 -17.13
C GLU A 359 15.39 7.69 -18.34
N PRO A 360 14.31 6.92 -18.13
CA PRO A 360 13.32 6.71 -19.17
C PRO A 360 12.64 8.04 -19.49
N ASP A 361 12.23 8.21 -20.75
CA ASP A 361 11.40 9.35 -21.09
C ASP A 361 10.09 9.24 -20.30
N PRO A 362 9.60 10.32 -19.70
CA PRO A 362 8.36 10.28 -18.93
C PRO A 362 7.21 9.89 -19.87
N VAL A 363 6.51 8.81 -19.53
CA VAL A 363 5.28 8.41 -20.21
C VAL A 363 4.13 9.15 -19.55
N GLY A 364 3.41 9.96 -20.33
CA GLY A 364 2.20 10.62 -19.84
C GLY A 364 1.14 9.59 -19.46
N ALA A 365 0.53 9.77 -18.28
CA ALA A 365 -0.54 8.90 -17.82
C ALA A 365 -1.73 8.92 -18.79
N ILE A 366 -2.28 7.75 -19.11
CA ILE A 366 -3.51 7.61 -19.90
C ILE A 366 -4.68 7.44 -18.94
N ASP A 367 -5.16 8.58 -18.45
CA ASP A 367 -6.31 8.66 -17.57
C ASP A 367 -7.61 8.35 -18.33
N VAL A 368 -8.40 7.43 -17.77
CA VAL A 368 -9.76 7.16 -18.24
C VAL A 368 -10.72 8.10 -17.51
N ALA A 369 -11.15 9.16 -18.19
CA ALA A 369 -12.13 10.09 -17.64
C ALA A 369 -13.55 9.51 -17.66
N VAL A 370 -14.28 9.73 -16.57
CA VAL A 370 -15.73 9.47 -16.49
C VAL A 370 -16.44 10.83 -16.54
N GLN A 371 -17.38 10.95 -17.47
CA GLN A 371 -18.16 12.18 -17.65
C GLN A 371 -19.59 11.98 -17.12
N ASN A 372 -20.57 11.89 -18.03
CA ASN A 372 -21.99 11.88 -17.67
C ASN A 372 -22.59 10.47 -17.55
N GLU A 373 -21.87 9.45 -18.00
CA GLU A 373 -22.31 8.05 -17.96
C GLU A 373 -21.21 7.14 -17.40
N PRO A 374 -21.55 5.99 -16.81
CA PRO A 374 -20.57 5.03 -16.32
C PRO A 374 -19.66 4.52 -17.43
N VAL A 375 -18.35 4.46 -17.13
CA VAL A 375 -17.35 3.84 -18.00
C VAL A 375 -17.06 2.43 -17.50
N ILE A 376 -17.09 1.46 -18.40
CA ILE A 376 -16.91 0.04 -18.09
C ILE A 376 -15.71 -0.49 -18.86
N ILE A 377 -14.69 -0.97 -18.15
CA ILE A 377 -13.46 -1.53 -18.75
C ILE A 377 -13.29 -2.98 -18.31
N ARG A 378 -13.10 -3.88 -19.29
CA ARG A 378 -12.53 -5.20 -19.00
C ARG A 378 -11.04 -5.01 -18.72
N SER A 379 -10.62 -5.37 -17.51
CA SER A 379 -9.33 -5.00 -16.97
C SER A 379 -8.57 -6.22 -16.45
N PHE A 380 -7.25 -6.06 -16.36
CA PHE A 380 -6.43 -6.88 -15.49
C PHE A 380 -6.09 -6.07 -14.25
N ILE A 381 -6.17 -6.69 -13.09
CA ILE A 381 -5.74 -6.08 -11.84
C ILE A 381 -4.87 -7.06 -11.08
N GLN A 382 -3.94 -6.56 -10.27
CA GLN A 382 -3.17 -7.39 -9.37
C GLN A 382 -3.22 -6.77 -7.98
N LEU A 383 -3.72 -7.54 -7.02
CA LEU A 383 -3.65 -7.10 -5.63
C LEU A 383 -2.19 -7.30 -5.14
N PRO A 384 -1.65 -6.41 -4.29
CA PRO A 384 -0.29 -6.51 -3.74
C PRO A 384 0.04 -7.85 -3.07
N ASP A 385 -0.95 -8.52 -2.49
CA ASP A 385 -0.77 -9.80 -1.81
C ASP A 385 -0.89 -10.99 -2.79
N GLU A 386 -1.12 -10.75 -4.08
CA GLU A 386 -1.29 -11.78 -5.11
C GLU A 386 -0.05 -11.88 -6.01
N ALA A 387 0.42 -13.12 -6.22
CA ALA A 387 1.55 -13.40 -7.11
C ALA A 387 1.19 -13.32 -8.60
N ARG A 388 -0.11 -13.28 -8.94
CA ARG A 388 -0.60 -13.28 -10.31
C ARG A 388 -1.73 -12.27 -10.46
N LYS A 389 -1.77 -11.60 -11.60
CA LYS A 389 -2.89 -10.73 -11.97
C LYS A 389 -4.18 -11.52 -12.19
N ARG A 390 -5.31 -10.93 -11.81
CA ARG A 390 -6.64 -11.36 -12.20
C ARG A 390 -6.92 -10.84 -13.61
N THR A 391 -7.33 -11.75 -14.49
CA THR A 391 -7.45 -11.46 -15.93
C THR A 391 -8.89 -11.27 -16.40
N HIS A 392 -9.86 -11.51 -15.54
CA HIS A 392 -11.28 -11.47 -15.87
C HIS A 392 -11.99 -10.44 -14.99
N CYS A 393 -11.47 -9.21 -14.96
CA CYS A 393 -12.06 -8.16 -14.16
C CYS A 393 -12.91 -7.19 -14.99
N LEU A 394 -13.89 -6.59 -14.34
CA LEU A 394 -14.69 -5.48 -14.85
C LEU A 394 -14.52 -4.31 -13.88
N SER A 395 -13.81 -3.28 -14.31
CA SER A 395 -13.69 -2.03 -13.59
C SER A 395 -14.76 -1.06 -14.09
N VAL A 396 -15.48 -0.45 -13.16
CA VAL A 396 -16.59 0.46 -13.46
C VAL A 396 -16.32 1.79 -12.77
N GLY A 397 -16.28 2.85 -13.57
CA GLY A 397 -16.19 4.22 -13.10
C GLY A 397 -17.54 4.90 -13.22
N THR A 398 -18.03 5.54 -12.16
CA THR A 398 -19.35 6.19 -12.16
C THR A 398 -19.22 7.72 -12.19
N PRO A 399 -20.22 8.47 -12.72
CA PRO A 399 -20.20 9.93 -12.72
C PRO A 399 -20.10 10.57 -11.33
N SER A 400 -20.50 9.87 -10.27
CA SER A 400 -20.32 10.33 -8.88
C SER A 400 -18.90 10.13 -8.35
N GLY A 401 -18.01 9.52 -9.14
CA GLY A 401 -16.65 9.18 -8.75
C GLY A 401 -16.58 8.00 -7.78
N LEU A 402 -17.67 7.24 -7.60
CA LEU A 402 -17.68 6.00 -6.81
C LEU A 402 -17.40 4.82 -7.74
N ASN A 403 -16.17 4.35 -7.72
CA ASN A 403 -15.66 3.37 -8.67
C ASN A 403 -15.47 2.02 -8.00
N TYR A 404 -15.53 0.94 -8.79
CA TYR A 404 -15.33 -0.40 -8.26
C TYR A 404 -14.73 -1.34 -9.30
N THR A 405 -14.24 -2.48 -8.83
CA THR A 405 -13.83 -3.60 -9.70
C THR A 405 -14.40 -4.90 -9.19
N VAL A 406 -14.98 -5.69 -10.11
CA VAL A 406 -15.44 -7.05 -9.85
C VAL A 406 -14.59 -8.06 -10.61
N ASP A 407 -14.31 -9.21 -10.01
CA ASP A 407 -13.76 -10.38 -10.68
C ASP A 407 -14.91 -11.23 -11.21
N LEU A 408 -15.01 -11.34 -12.54
CA LEU A 408 -16.09 -12.02 -13.24
C LEU A 408 -16.01 -13.54 -13.14
N ASN A 409 -14.85 -14.12 -12.84
CA ASN A 409 -14.73 -15.57 -12.63
C ASN A 409 -15.35 -16.01 -11.30
N GLN A 410 -15.44 -15.09 -10.35
CA GLN A 410 -15.89 -15.38 -8.98
C GLN A 410 -17.12 -14.56 -8.58
N ASP A 411 -17.59 -13.67 -9.45
CA ASP A 411 -18.57 -12.60 -9.14
C ASP A 411 -18.25 -11.91 -7.79
N ALA A 412 -16.97 -11.56 -7.64
CA ALA A 412 -16.42 -11.05 -6.40
C ALA A 412 -16.15 -9.55 -6.51
N LEU A 413 -16.69 -8.75 -5.60
CA LEU A 413 -16.24 -7.37 -5.43
C LEU A 413 -14.81 -7.39 -4.90
N VAL A 414 -13.88 -6.78 -5.64
CA VAL A 414 -12.45 -6.80 -5.32
C VAL A 414 -12.04 -5.54 -4.56
N GLN A 415 -12.42 -4.38 -5.10
CA GLN A 415 -12.06 -3.08 -4.55
C GLN A 415 -13.08 -2.02 -4.93
N VAL A 416 -13.17 -0.99 -4.07
CA VAL A 416 -13.93 0.24 -4.30
C VAL A 416 -13.02 1.44 -4.03
N TRP A 417 -13.21 2.55 -4.74
CA TRP A 417 -12.47 3.78 -4.50
C TRP A 417 -13.28 5.01 -4.91
N LYS A 418 -12.87 6.17 -4.39
CA LYS A 418 -13.48 7.46 -4.69
C LYS A 418 -12.55 8.32 -5.56
N GLY A 419 -13.12 9.17 -6.40
CA GLY A 419 -12.42 10.16 -7.21
C GLY A 419 -12.26 9.72 -8.66
N SER A 420 -11.16 10.15 -9.29
CA SER A 420 -10.83 9.79 -10.68
C SER A 420 -10.81 8.27 -10.86
N PHE A 421 -11.24 7.81 -12.03
CA PHE A 421 -11.49 6.40 -12.28
C PHE A 421 -10.20 5.59 -12.35
N ALA A 422 -9.46 5.64 -13.44
CA ALA A 422 -8.33 4.73 -13.61
C ALA A 422 -7.24 5.26 -14.54
N ASP A 423 -6.01 4.84 -14.26
CA ASP A 423 -4.88 4.92 -15.17
C ASP A 423 -4.83 3.62 -15.99
N ALA A 424 -4.90 3.77 -17.31
CA ALA A 424 -4.84 2.67 -18.28
C ALA A 424 -3.53 2.66 -19.09
N THR A 425 -2.50 3.39 -18.64
CA THR A 425 -1.19 3.50 -19.32
C THR A 425 -0.61 2.12 -19.61
N GLN A 426 -0.52 1.26 -18.59
CA GLN A 426 0.00 -0.10 -18.74
C GLN A 426 -0.80 -0.94 -19.75
N MET A 427 -2.09 -0.67 -19.90
CA MET A 427 -2.95 -1.42 -20.83
C MET A 427 -2.80 -0.95 -22.29
N TRP A 428 -2.52 0.33 -22.51
CA TRP A 428 -2.68 0.95 -23.83
C TRP A 428 -1.38 1.54 -24.40
N TYR A 429 -0.43 1.96 -23.56
CA TYR A 429 0.90 2.42 -23.96
C TYR A 429 1.86 1.25 -24.11
N GLU A 430 2.42 1.06 -25.30
CA GLU A 430 3.42 0.05 -25.68
C GLU A 430 3.12 -1.43 -25.30
N ARG A 431 1.95 -1.70 -24.70
CA ARG A 431 1.29 -3.01 -24.48
C ARG A 431 2.18 -4.15 -23.99
N GLY A 432 3.24 -3.85 -23.25
CA GLY A 432 4.04 -4.82 -22.50
C GLY A 432 3.28 -5.40 -21.30
N GLU A 433 3.75 -6.52 -20.77
CA GLU A 433 3.32 -6.97 -19.43
C GLU A 433 3.70 -5.90 -18.39
N PRO A 434 2.88 -5.64 -17.35
CA PRO A 434 1.77 -6.47 -16.87
C PRO A 434 0.35 -6.11 -17.38
N GLN A 435 0.16 -5.00 -18.09
CA GLN A 435 -1.15 -4.54 -18.61
C GLN A 435 -2.25 -4.32 -17.55
N LEU A 436 -1.87 -3.72 -16.42
CA LEU A 436 -2.80 -3.51 -15.30
C LEU A 436 -3.62 -2.23 -15.47
N LEU A 437 -4.86 -2.26 -14.97
CA LEU A 437 -5.61 -1.06 -14.66
C LEU A 437 -5.30 -0.64 -13.22
N GLU A 438 -4.89 0.61 -13.02
CA GLU A 438 -4.58 1.14 -11.70
C GLU A 438 -5.64 2.17 -11.25
N PRO A 439 -6.21 2.05 -10.04
CA PRO A 439 -7.08 3.08 -9.49
C PRO A 439 -6.36 4.42 -9.32
N LEU A 440 -6.96 5.51 -9.78
CA LEU A 440 -6.41 6.87 -9.53
C LEU A 440 -6.77 7.43 -8.13
N GLY A 441 -7.71 6.79 -7.44
CA GLY A 441 -8.07 7.09 -6.04
C GLY A 441 -7.53 6.06 -5.06
N ALA A 442 -7.91 6.16 -3.77
CA ALA A 442 -7.45 5.25 -2.74
C ALA A 442 -8.34 3.99 -2.65
N PRO A 443 -7.86 2.80 -3.07
CA PRO A 443 -8.69 1.60 -3.05
C PRO A 443 -8.88 1.07 -1.64
N VAL A 444 -10.15 0.88 -1.28
CA VAL A 444 -10.57 0.00 -0.20
C VAL A 444 -10.79 -1.38 -0.78
N ARG A 445 -10.06 -2.36 -0.26
CA ARG A 445 -10.20 -3.76 -0.66
C ARG A 445 -11.26 -4.43 0.18
N THR A 446 -12.19 -5.08 -0.50
CA THR A 446 -13.18 -5.96 0.13
C THR A 446 -12.61 -7.37 0.22
N ALA A 447 -13.39 -8.35 0.68
CA ALA A 447 -13.01 -9.76 0.60
C ALA A 447 -13.22 -10.26 -0.85
N PRO A 448 -12.16 -10.50 -1.65
CA PRO A 448 -12.26 -10.70 -3.09
C PRO A 448 -12.57 -12.17 -3.44
N THR A 449 -13.70 -12.64 -2.92
CA THR A 449 -14.20 -14.02 -3.00
C THR A 449 -15.66 -14.01 -3.48
N PRO A 450 -16.22 -15.16 -3.90
CA PRO A 450 -17.64 -15.26 -4.24
C PRO A 450 -18.56 -14.69 -3.16
N VAL A 451 -19.54 -13.90 -3.56
CA VAL A 451 -20.47 -13.24 -2.63
C VAL A 451 -21.52 -14.21 -2.06
N VAL A 452 -21.87 -15.25 -2.82
CA VAL A 452 -22.80 -16.30 -2.42
C VAL A 452 -22.07 -17.64 -2.29
N ALA A 453 -22.39 -18.42 -1.25
CA ALA A 453 -21.89 -19.77 -1.08
C ALA A 453 -22.94 -20.68 -0.41
N GLN A 454 -22.93 -21.95 -0.78
CA GLN A 454 -23.63 -23.00 -0.03
C GLN A 454 -22.73 -23.47 1.11
N LEU A 455 -23.25 -23.47 2.33
CA LEU A 455 -22.50 -23.89 3.52
C LEU A 455 -23.25 -25.02 4.23
N ALA A 456 -22.55 -26.11 4.51
CA ALA A 456 -23.06 -27.27 5.22
C ALA A 456 -23.36 -26.98 6.70
N ASN A 457 -22.63 -26.04 7.31
CA ASN A 457 -22.84 -25.60 8.69
C ASN A 457 -22.24 -24.22 8.94
N ALA A 458 -22.48 -23.66 10.14
CA ALA A 458 -22.04 -22.32 10.51
C ALA A 458 -20.50 -22.16 10.62
N GLN A 459 -19.76 -23.27 10.78
CA GLN A 459 -18.31 -23.31 10.96
C GLN A 459 -17.55 -23.59 9.66
N GLN A 460 -18.25 -23.92 8.56
CA GLN A 460 -17.61 -24.09 7.26
C GLN A 460 -16.99 -22.76 6.82
N ALA A 461 -15.70 -22.80 6.50
CA ALA A 461 -14.98 -21.68 5.93
C ALA A 461 -15.63 -21.25 4.61
N TRP A 462 -15.69 -19.94 4.40
CA TRP A 462 -16.11 -19.42 3.11
C TRP A 462 -15.14 -19.88 2.03
N PRO A 463 -15.62 -20.35 0.86
CA PRO A 463 -14.74 -20.74 -0.24
C PRO A 463 -13.90 -19.53 -0.68
N ASP A 464 -12.59 -19.75 -0.85
CA ASP A 464 -11.71 -18.76 -1.46
C ASP A 464 -12.01 -18.58 -2.94
N SER A 465 -12.41 -19.68 -3.60
CA SER A 465 -12.81 -19.75 -5.00
C SER A 465 -13.87 -20.83 -5.24
N VAL A 466 -14.57 -20.71 -6.35
CA VAL A 466 -15.55 -21.70 -6.85
C VAL A 466 -15.20 -22.09 -8.28
N SER A 467 -15.52 -23.33 -8.65
CA SER A 467 -15.28 -23.84 -10.00
C SER A 467 -16.29 -23.30 -11.01
N ASP A 468 -15.91 -23.30 -12.30
CA ASP A 468 -16.80 -22.93 -13.41
C ASP A 468 -18.03 -23.84 -13.55
N ALA A 469 -18.00 -25.04 -12.93
CA ALA A 469 -19.16 -25.92 -12.84
C ALA A 469 -20.19 -25.39 -11.84
N ASP A 470 -19.72 -24.81 -10.73
CA ASP A 470 -20.55 -24.27 -9.66
C ASP A 470 -20.99 -22.83 -9.94
N LEU A 471 -20.13 -21.98 -10.49
CA LEU A 471 -20.45 -20.61 -10.86
C LEU A 471 -20.31 -20.43 -12.37
N ARG A 472 -21.42 -20.13 -13.04
CA ARG A 472 -21.43 -19.81 -14.48
C ARG A 472 -21.79 -18.37 -14.69
N TYR A 473 -20.82 -17.58 -15.12
CA TYR A 473 -21.02 -16.18 -15.49
C TYR A 473 -22.00 -16.07 -16.68
N GLY A 474 -23.02 -15.24 -16.51
CA GLY A 474 -24.11 -15.02 -17.47
C GLY A 474 -24.09 -13.64 -18.14
N GLY A 475 -22.99 -12.89 -17.99
CA GLY A 475 -22.87 -11.52 -18.48
C GLY A 475 -23.45 -10.48 -17.53
N TYR A 476 -23.56 -9.24 -17.99
CA TYR A 476 -24.27 -8.18 -17.29
C TYR A 476 -25.36 -7.55 -18.15
N LYS A 477 -26.31 -6.86 -17.49
CA LYS A 477 -27.31 -6.03 -18.14
C LYS A 477 -27.10 -4.58 -17.70
N LEU A 478 -27.10 -3.65 -18.66
CA LEU A 478 -27.05 -2.22 -18.35
C LEU A 478 -28.45 -1.71 -18.01
N ASP A 479 -28.55 -0.88 -16.98
CA ASP A 479 -29.74 -0.07 -16.71
C ASP A 479 -29.82 1.12 -17.68
N LYS A 480 -30.83 1.99 -17.52
CA LYS A 480 -31.02 3.18 -18.37
C LYS A 480 -29.92 4.23 -18.20
N GLN A 481 -29.18 4.16 -17.09
CA GLN A 481 -28.10 5.06 -16.72
C GLN A 481 -26.73 4.47 -17.09
N GLY A 482 -26.67 3.28 -17.69
CA GLY A 482 -25.43 2.61 -18.09
C GLY A 482 -24.74 1.82 -16.96
N ASN A 483 -25.36 1.68 -15.78
CA ASN A 483 -24.76 0.86 -14.71
C ASN A 483 -24.98 -0.62 -14.98
N PRO A 484 -23.96 -1.48 -14.77
CA PRO A 484 -24.10 -2.89 -15.06
C PRO A 484 -24.61 -3.68 -13.83
N THR A 485 -25.56 -4.57 -14.07
CA THR A 485 -26.00 -5.61 -13.11
C THR A 485 -25.46 -6.96 -13.57
N MET A 486 -24.60 -7.59 -12.78
CA MET A 486 -24.04 -8.91 -13.06
C MET A 486 -25.12 -9.96 -12.97
N ARG A 487 -25.02 -11.00 -13.81
CA ARG A 487 -25.93 -12.14 -13.82
C ARG A 487 -25.09 -13.40 -13.91
N TYR A 488 -25.38 -14.38 -13.06
CA TYR A 488 -24.72 -15.68 -13.07
C TYR A 488 -25.65 -16.73 -12.49
N THR A 489 -25.27 -17.99 -12.66
CA THR A 489 -25.90 -19.08 -11.92
C THR A 489 -24.90 -19.68 -10.95
N TYR A 490 -25.29 -19.81 -9.68
CA TYR A 490 -24.53 -20.53 -8.67
C TYR A 490 -25.27 -21.83 -8.32
N ARG A 491 -24.68 -22.99 -8.65
CA ARG A 491 -25.27 -24.32 -8.46
C ARG A 491 -26.70 -24.43 -8.98
N GLY A 492 -26.92 -23.89 -10.17
CA GLY A 492 -28.24 -23.85 -10.83
C GLY A 492 -29.20 -22.78 -10.32
N THR A 493 -28.87 -22.06 -9.24
CA THR A 493 -29.67 -20.93 -8.73
C THR A 493 -29.26 -19.63 -9.43
N ALA A 494 -30.23 -18.87 -9.93
CA ALA A 494 -29.95 -17.60 -10.59
C ALA A 494 -29.63 -16.51 -9.55
N VAL A 495 -28.54 -15.77 -9.79
CA VAL A 495 -28.13 -14.65 -8.94
C VAL A 495 -27.90 -13.42 -9.79
N THR A 496 -28.33 -12.27 -9.28
CA THR A 496 -27.99 -10.96 -9.83
C THR A 496 -27.32 -10.10 -8.77
N ASP A 497 -26.30 -9.36 -9.18
CA ASP A 497 -25.55 -8.45 -8.30
C ASP A 497 -25.39 -7.09 -8.97
N ALA A 498 -25.91 -6.05 -8.32
CA ALA A 498 -25.85 -4.68 -8.78
C ALA A 498 -25.14 -3.80 -7.75
N LEU A 499 -24.21 -2.98 -8.21
CA LEU A 499 -23.56 -1.95 -7.40
C LEU A 499 -23.88 -0.58 -8.00
N LEU A 500 -24.60 0.24 -7.24
CA LEU A 500 -25.09 1.55 -7.67
C LEU A 500 -24.65 2.63 -6.69
N PRO A 501 -24.14 3.78 -7.17
CA PRO A 501 -23.86 4.91 -6.31
C PRO A 501 -25.17 5.44 -5.70
N ASP A 502 -25.12 5.89 -4.46
CA ASP A 502 -26.22 6.66 -3.88
C ASP A 502 -26.29 8.08 -4.47
N ALA A 503 -27.43 8.74 -4.24
CA ALA A 503 -27.72 10.04 -4.81
C ALA A 503 -26.82 11.16 -4.25
N ASP A 504 -26.28 11.00 -3.04
CA ASP A 504 -25.38 11.96 -2.40
C ASP A 504 -23.89 11.64 -2.59
N GLY A 505 -23.54 10.58 -3.34
CA GLY A 505 -22.16 10.24 -3.70
C GLY A 505 -21.30 9.78 -2.53
N LYS A 506 -21.92 9.29 -1.45
CA LYS A 506 -21.27 8.92 -0.21
C LYS A 506 -21.08 7.41 -0.02
N SER A 507 -21.86 6.60 -0.74
CA SER A 507 -21.85 5.14 -0.60
C SER A 507 -22.20 4.42 -1.89
N LEU A 508 -21.76 3.17 -1.98
CA LEU A 508 -22.13 2.25 -3.04
C LEU A 508 -23.13 1.24 -2.49
N THR A 509 -24.36 1.28 -2.97
CA THR A 509 -25.39 0.31 -2.60
C THR A 509 -25.23 -0.95 -3.43
N ARG A 510 -25.00 -2.07 -2.76
CA ARG A 510 -24.96 -3.41 -3.37
C ARG A 510 -26.28 -4.13 -3.13
N THR A 511 -26.86 -4.63 -4.22
CA THR A 511 -28.11 -5.39 -4.23
C THR A 511 -27.84 -6.78 -4.79
N VAL A 512 -27.90 -7.79 -3.92
CA VAL A 512 -27.75 -9.19 -4.32
C VAL A 512 -29.11 -9.87 -4.27
N THR A 513 -29.60 -10.35 -5.40
CA THR A 513 -30.86 -11.10 -5.49
C THR A 513 -30.61 -12.54 -5.88
N VAL A 514 -31.08 -13.46 -5.06
CA VAL A 514 -31.09 -14.89 -5.31
C VAL A 514 -32.50 -15.27 -5.75
N ASN A 515 -32.62 -15.80 -6.97
CA ASN A 515 -33.88 -16.25 -7.57
C ASN A 515 -33.82 -17.77 -7.74
N GLY A 516 -34.50 -18.52 -6.89
CA GLY A 516 -34.56 -19.96 -7.02
C GLY A 516 -35.15 -20.69 -5.81
N SER A 517 -35.55 -21.94 -6.06
CA SER A 517 -36.27 -22.81 -5.12
C SER A 517 -35.35 -23.75 -4.34
N SER A 518 -34.03 -23.50 -4.33
CA SER A 518 -33.09 -24.43 -3.69
C SER A 518 -33.41 -24.59 -2.20
N ASN A 519 -33.57 -25.84 -1.76
CA ASN A 519 -33.78 -26.19 -0.36
C ASN A 519 -32.48 -26.09 0.46
N ASP A 520 -31.33 -25.98 -0.21
CA ASP A 520 -30.05 -25.88 0.44
C ASP A 520 -29.77 -24.46 0.93
N PRO A 521 -29.20 -24.29 2.13
CA PRO A 521 -28.96 -22.97 2.71
C PRO A 521 -27.83 -22.26 1.95
N LEU A 522 -28.22 -21.32 1.09
CA LEU A 522 -27.31 -20.33 0.54
C LEU A 522 -27.08 -19.23 1.58
N TYR A 523 -25.87 -18.71 1.59
CA TYR A 523 -25.48 -17.56 2.39
C TYR A 523 -24.91 -16.49 1.47
N CYS A 524 -25.09 -15.24 1.85
CA CYS A 524 -24.40 -14.10 1.27
C CYS A 524 -23.41 -13.53 2.30
N ARG A 525 -22.17 -13.25 1.90
CA ARG A 525 -21.15 -12.63 2.75
C ARG A 525 -20.98 -11.16 2.40
N LEU A 526 -21.40 -10.29 3.33
CA LEU A 526 -21.38 -8.84 3.15
C LEU A 526 -19.97 -8.27 3.35
N ALA A 527 -19.24 -8.82 4.33
CA ALA A 527 -17.89 -8.41 4.67
C ALA A 527 -17.14 -9.53 5.41
N ALA A 528 -15.81 -9.46 5.38
CA ALA A 528 -14.93 -10.29 6.19
C ALA A 528 -13.70 -9.50 6.63
N GLY A 529 -13.18 -9.79 7.82
CA GLY A 529 -12.03 -9.09 8.39
C GLY A 529 -11.49 -9.82 9.61
N LYS A 530 -10.42 -9.31 10.23
CA LYS A 530 -9.96 -9.84 11.53
C LYS A 530 -10.98 -9.55 12.62
N ALA A 531 -11.58 -8.36 12.57
CA ALA A 531 -12.63 -7.91 13.47
C ALA A 531 -13.71 -7.15 12.68
N ILE A 532 -14.96 -7.29 13.13
CA ILE A 532 -16.14 -6.59 12.65
C ILE A 532 -16.84 -6.02 13.88
N ASP A 533 -16.87 -4.70 13.99
CA ASP A 533 -17.50 -4.00 15.10
C ASP A 533 -18.96 -3.65 14.73
N ASP A 534 -19.93 -4.17 15.48
CA ASP A 534 -21.33 -3.73 15.40
C ASP A 534 -21.47 -2.37 16.12
N LEU A 535 -21.75 -1.33 15.34
CA LEU A 535 -21.91 0.04 15.84
C LEU A 535 -23.39 0.40 16.12
N GLY A 536 -24.30 -0.57 15.96
CA GLY A 536 -25.73 -0.40 16.12
C GLY A 536 -26.41 0.20 14.89
N LYS A 537 -27.75 0.14 14.86
CA LYS A 537 -28.59 0.64 13.76
C LYS A 537 -28.19 0.10 12.38
N GLY A 538 -27.70 -1.14 12.33
CA GLY A 538 -27.31 -1.81 11.08
C GLY A 538 -26.00 -1.29 10.49
N LEU A 539 -25.16 -0.58 11.24
CA LEU A 539 -23.83 -0.11 10.84
C LEU A 539 -22.74 -1.01 11.42
N TYR A 540 -21.83 -1.46 10.57
CA TYR A 540 -20.71 -2.33 10.94
C TYR A 540 -19.39 -1.72 10.44
N ALA A 541 -18.38 -1.61 11.30
CA ALA A 541 -17.03 -1.22 10.92
C ALA A 541 -16.19 -2.47 10.64
N ILE A 542 -15.54 -2.51 9.48
CA ILE A 542 -14.83 -3.70 9.00
C ILE A 542 -13.32 -3.52 9.16
N ASP A 543 -12.67 -4.53 9.72
CA ASP A 543 -11.21 -4.70 9.79
C ASP A 543 -10.49 -3.42 10.24
N ASP A 544 -10.66 -3.08 11.52
CA ASP A 544 -10.01 -1.91 12.13
C ASP A 544 -10.42 -0.59 11.45
N HIS A 545 -11.74 -0.41 11.27
CA HIS A 545 -12.33 0.80 10.69
C HIS A 545 -11.71 1.16 9.33
N SER A 546 -11.55 0.16 8.47
CA SER A 546 -11.06 0.35 7.10
C SER A 546 -12.15 0.86 6.15
N TYR A 547 -13.39 0.39 6.34
CA TYR A 547 -14.64 0.84 5.72
C TYR A 547 -15.84 0.40 6.57
N TYR A 548 -17.04 0.87 6.21
CA TYR A 548 -18.30 0.43 6.82
C TYR A 548 -19.21 -0.35 5.87
N VAL A 549 -20.01 -1.22 6.46
CA VAL A 549 -21.21 -1.81 5.85
C VAL A 549 -22.44 -1.28 6.59
N ARG A 550 -23.44 -0.79 5.84
CA ARG A 550 -24.73 -0.35 6.39
C ARG A 550 -25.89 -1.09 5.73
N LEU A 551 -26.85 -1.55 6.53
CA LEU A 551 -28.06 -2.21 6.05
C LEU A 551 -29.27 -1.87 6.92
N ASP A 552 -30.47 -2.09 6.39
CA ASP A 552 -31.70 -2.04 7.20
C ASP A 552 -31.57 -3.03 8.38
N PRO A 553 -31.71 -2.60 9.64
CA PRO A 553 -31.66 -3.47 10.82
C PRO A 553 -32.68 -4.62 10.82
N LYS A 554 -33.71 -4.56 9.96
CA LYS A 554 -34.67 -5.65 9.77
C LYS A 554 -34.10 -6.82 8.97
N GLN A 555 -33.03 -6.63 8.20
CA GLN A 555 -32.34 -7.70 7.50
C GLN A 555 -31.54 -8.55 8.50
N LYS A 556 -31.80 -9.86 8.51
CA LYS A 556 -31.26 -10.79 9.52
C LYS A 556 -29.83 -11.23 9.19
N VAL A 557 -28.87 -10.39 9.53
CA VAL A 557 -27.44 -10.70 9.46
C VAL A 557 -26.91 -11.28 10.77
N SER A 558 -25.80 -12.00 10.69
CA SER A 558 -25.02 -12.40 11.86
C SER A 558 -23.52 -12.25 11.61
N ILE A 559 -22.78 -11.92 12.68
CA ILE A 559 -21.32 -12.03 12.69
C ILE A 559 -20.98 -13.44 13.15
N ARG A 560 -20.13 -14.13 12.38
CA ARG A 560 -19.58 -15.45 12.76
C ARG A 560 -18.07 -15.42 12.72
N THR A 561 -17.43 -16.24 13.55
CA THR A 561 -15.98 -16.41 13.58
C THR A 561 -15.60 -17.76 12.99
N VAL A 562 -14.80 -17.76 11.93
CA VAL A 562 -14.29 -18.98 11.29
C VAL A 562 -12.79 -18.79 11.01
N ASN A 563 -11.96 -19.76 11.42
CA ASN A 563 -10.51 -19.73 11.25
C ASN A 563 -9.84 -18.42 11.73
N GLY A 564 -10.32 -17.86 12.84
CA GLY A 564 -9.78 -16.63 13.44
C GLY A 564 -10.12 -15.34 12.69
N LYS A 565 -11.02 -15.39 11.70
CA LYS A 565 -11.58 -14.20 11.01
C LYS A 565 -13.08 -14.10 11.29
N GLN A 566 -13.59 -12.87 11.28
CA GLN A 566 -15.01 -12.60 11.38
C GLN A 566 -15.62 -12.35 10.01
N GLU A 567 -16.86 -12.82 9.83
CA GLU A 567 -17.64 -12.68 8.61
C GLU A 567 -19.04 -12.17 8.97
N LEU A 568 -19.50 -11.13 8.26
CA LEU A 568 -20.88 -10.66 8.32
C LEU A 568 -21.68 -11.36 7.22
N VAL A 569 -22.63 -12.21 7.61
CA VAL A 569 -23.34 -13.09 6.69
C VAL A 569 -24.86 -12.97 6.82
N MET A 570 -25.59 -13.24 5.74
CA MET A 570 -27.05 -13.36 5.72
C MET A 570 -27.46 -14.68 5.05
N PRO A 571 -28.34 -15.50 5.66
CA PRO A 571 -28.97 -16.61 4.98
C PRO A 571 -29.89 -16.13 3.85
N MET A 572 -29.78 -16.74 2.67
CA MET A 572 -30.59 -16.45 1.48
C MET A 572 -31.49 -17.66 1.20
N LYS A 573 -32.81 -17.53 1.37
CA LYS A 573 -33.77 -18.64 1.20
C LYS A 573 -34.84 -18.29 0.19
N GLY A 574 -35.07 -19.15 -0.79
CA GLY A 574 -36.03 -18.86 -1.86
C GLY A 574 -35.67 -17.58 -2.61
N ASN A 575 -36.68 -16.83 -3.02
CA ASN A 575 -36.50 -15.51 -3.63
C ASN A 575 -36.17 -14.48 -2.55
N THR A 576 -34.89 -14.22 -2.33
CA THR A 576 -34.39 -13.27 -1.34
C THR A 576 -33.54 -12.20 -2.01
N THR A 577 -33.77 -10.94 -1.62
CA THR A 577 -32.91 -9.81 -1.96
C THR A 577 -32.24 -9.27 -0.70
N LEU A 578 -30.93 -9.09 -0.77
CA LEU A 578 -30.11 -8.42 0.23
C LEU A 578 -29.71 -7.05 -0.31
N ASN A 579 -29.88 -6.01 0.50
CA ASN A 579 -29.47 -4.65 0.19
C ASN A 579 -28.56 -4.10 1.29
N TYR A 580 -27.38 -3.61 0.92
CA TYR A 580 -26.48 -2.95 1.86
C TYR A 580 -25.61 -1.90 1.17
N ALA A 581 -25.19 -0.89 1.90
CA ALA A 581 -24.29 0.16 1.45
C ALA A 581 -22.86 -0.09 1.95
N LEU A 582 -21.90 0.13 1.06
CA LEU A 582 -20.48 0.22 1.35
C LEU A 582 -20.13 1.70 1.50
N ILE A 583 -19.56 2.08 2.64
CA ILE A 583 -19.19 3.47 2.95
C ILE A 583 -17.70 3.52 3.28
N TRP A 584 -16.97 4.40 2.59
CA TRP A 584 -15.54 4.57 2.79
C TRP A 584 -15.05 6.00 2.63
#